data_AF-A0A7Y2ZIJ7-F1
#
_entry.id   AF-A0A7Y2ZIJ7-F1
#
_cell.length_a   1.000
_cell.length_b   1.000
_cell.length_c   1.000
_cell.angle_alpha   90.00
_cell.angle_beta   90.00
_cell.angle_gamma   90.00
#
_symmetry.space_group_name_H-M   'P 1'
#
loop_
_entity.id
_entity.type
_entity.pdbx_description
1 polymer ?
#
loop_
_entity_poly.entity_id
_entity_poly.type
_entity_poly.pdbx_seq_one_letter_code
_entity_poly.pdbx_strand_id
1 'polypeptide(L)'
;MNNTIKKFLTLSLTLPALACSEVLTLDVEAPGRINDGDLNTPDAIPGIISGMSYDLSQAIDGALQDIALASGDLWHSGSYDFGTYPRGILLQEPEDWDGEFGSFQQARWVAEDGLRRIAGILEPDAFERNADVARGYLLAGFANRWLGEVQCSSTIDGGPEVPRTEHFNRADSLFSRAISVGGASGANAIVEAAYGGRASIRAWLGNWAQAALDAQQVGAGFEYVAVFSTVSGAIENDLVFETNNRREFTVFNTIWETQPQDDPRVPWEIPLDNAGQVLKGQDGETDFYRQLKYLDQDADVPLTHGPEMLILRAEAALRDGSVGQMTGLINQARAEYGLDPIAEPATVADAWPVLRFERAAVLWLEGRRLWDLHRWEAEGGAVADPFSQGRDTCFPISDEERRVNPNLS
;
A
#
# COMPACT_ATOMS: atom_id res chain seq x y z
N MET A 1 29.51 -15.70 -90.24
CA MET A 1 28.08 -15.40 -90.01
C MET A 1 27.36 -16.73 -89.87
N ASN A 2 27.10 -17.14 -88.63
CA ASN A 2 26.50 -18.42 -88.30
C ASN A 2 25.31 -18.16 -87.39
N ASN A 3 24.14 -18.69 -87.78
CA ASN A 3 22.98 -19.09 -86.99
C ASN A 3 22.37 -18.03 -86.02
N THR A 4 21.06 -17.97 -85.78
CA THR A 4 20.31 -19.05 -85.12
C THR A 4 18.82 -18.68 -85.02
N ILE A 5 17.96 -19.53 -85.58
CA ILE A 5 16.68 -20.07 -85.07
C ILE A 5 15.43 -19.16 -84.84
N LYS A 6 14.36 -19.55 -85.56
CA LYS A 6 12.93 -19.23 -85.35
C LYS A 6 12.31 -20.06 -84.22
N LYS A 7 11.40 -19.47 -83.41
CA LYS A 7 10.27 -20.14 -82.70
C LYS A 7 9.18 -19.07 -82.48
N PHE A 8 8.03 -19.09 -83.14
CA PHE A 8 6.82 -19.90 -82.94
C PHE A 8 6.31 -20.03 -81.51
N LEU A 9 5.08 -19.53 -81.37
CA LEU A 9 4.20 -19.37 -80.22
C LEU A 9 3.74 -20.72 -79.67
N THR A 10 3.76 -20.92 -78.35
CA THR A 10 2.92 -21.93 -77.68
C THR A 10 2.61 -21.48 -76.26
N LEU A 11 1.32 -21.44 -75.95
CA LEU A 11 0.70 -21.03 -74.70
C LEU A 11 1.17 -21.92 -73.54
N SER A 12 1.75 -21.34 -72.49
CA SER A 12 2.01 -22.00 -71.22
C SER A 12 1.35 -21.21 -70.10
N LEU A 13 0.51 -21.93 -69.35
CA LEU A 13 -0.26 -21.45 -68.20
C LEU A 13 0.72 -21.08 -67.07
N THR A 14 0.80 -19.80 -66.69
CA THR A 14 1.51 -19.34 -65.49
C THR A 14 0.54 -18.59 -64.58
N LEU A 15 0.13 -19.24 -63.49
CA LEU A 15 -0.45 -18.60 -62.31
C LEU A 15 0.57 -17.58 -61.75
N PRO A 16 0.23 -16.30 -61.58
CA PRO A 16 1.07 -15.41 -60.78
C PRO A 16 0.74 -15.64 -59.30
N ALA A 17 1.64 -16.35 -58.61
CA ALA A 17 1.70 -16.43 -57.16
C ALA A 17 2.19 -15.10 -56.56
N LEU A 18 1.39 -14.03 -56.71
CA LEU A 18 1.72 -12.68 -56.22
C LEU A 18 0.60 -12.06 -55.36
N ALA A 19 -0.38 -12.85 -54.90
CA ALA A 19 -1.49 -12.35 -54.07
C ALA A 19 -1.42 -12.78 -52.59
N CYS A 20 -0.27 -13.27 -52.11
CA CYS A 20 -0.16 -13.80 -50.73
C CYS A 20 0.92 -13.15 -49.86
N SER A 21 1.52 -12.00 -50.23
CA SER A 21 2.45 -11.32 -49.30
C SER A 21 1.78 -10.33 -48.37
N GLU A 22 0.66 -9.71 -48.76
CA GLU A 22 -0.05 -8.72 -47.92
C GLU A 22 -1.22 -9.29 -47.11
N VAL A 23 -1.60 -10.56 -47.33
CA VAL A 23 -2.62 -11.30 -46.54
C VAL A 23 -1.98 -12.17 -45.45
N LEU A 24 -0.65 -12.22 -45.38
CA LEU A 24 0.10 -13.00 -44.38
C LEU A 24 0.77 -12.17 -43.29
N THR A 25 0.67 -10.84 -43.35
CA THR A 25 0.88 -10.02 -42.15
C THR A 25 -0.38 -10.16 -41.31
N LEU A 26 -0.44 -11.23 -40.52
CA LEU A 26 -1.36 -11.38 -39.38
C LEU A 26 -0.98 -10.39 -38.24
N ASP A 27 -0.52 -9.20 -38.61
CA ASP A 27 -0.22 -8.11 -37.70
C ASP A 27 -1.56 -7.48 -37.33
N VAL A 28 -2.23 -8.11 -36.37
CA VAL A 28 -3.39 -7.54 -35.71
C VAL A 28 -2.85 -6.56 -34.68
N GLU A 29 -2.87 -5.28 -35.02
CA GLU A 29 -2.66 -4.21 -34.04
C GLU A 29 -3.81 -4.30 -33.03
N ALA A 30 -3.51 -4.73 -31.81
CA ALA A 30 -4.51 -4.81 -30.75
C ALA A 30 -4.82 -3.37 -30.30
N PRO A 31 -6.00 -2.80 -30.61
CA PRO A 31 -6.26 -1.36 -30.49
C PRO A 31 -6.30 -0.82 -29.05
N GLY A 32 -5.97 -1.65 -28.06
CA GLY A 32 -5.80 -1.29 -26.66
C GLY A 32 -4.44 -1.69 -26.06
N ARG A 33 -3.46 -2.14 -26.86
CA ARG A 33 -2.10 -2.46 -26.40
C ARG A 33 -1.13 -1.44 -26.98
N ILE A 34 -0.38 -0.79 -26.11
CA ILE A 34 0.73 0.09 -26.49
C ILE A 34 1.96 -0.78 -26.71
N ASN A 35 2.73 -0.55 -27.77
CA ASN A 35 3.99 -1.28 -27.94
C ASN A 35 4.98 -0.83 -26.87
N ASP A 36 5.74 -1.78 -26.32
CA ASP A 36 6.71 -1.49 -25.25
C ASP A 36 7.71 -0.38 -25.64
N GLY A 37 8.11 -0.35 -26.91
CA GLY A 37 9.02 0.67 -27.45
C GLY A 37 8.45 2.09 -27.47
N ASP A 38 7.12 2.25 -27.55
CA ASP A 38 6.46 3.55 -27.64
C ASP A 38 6.52 4.30 -26.29
N LEU A 39 6.77 3.58 -25.20
CA LEU A 39 6.97 4.15 -23.87
C LEU A 39 8.38 4.73 -23.67
N ASN A 40 9.31 4.57 -24.62
CA ASN A 40 10.69 5.05 -24.50
C ASN A 40 10.86 6.50 -25.00
N THR A 41 9.92 7.37 -24.64
CA THR A 41 9.93 8.78 -25.02
C THR A 41 9.68 9.68 -23.81
N PRO A 42 10.21 10.92 -23.76
CA PRO A 42 9.97 11.83 -22.64
C PRO A 42 8.48 12.10 -22.37
N ASP A 43 7.66 12.11 -23.42
CA ASP A 43 6.21 12.36 -23.32
C ASP A 43 5.45 11.21 -22.61
N ALA A 44 6.03 10.01 -22.56
CA ALA A 44 5.44 8.87 -21.86
C ALA A 44 5.67 8.88 -20.34
N ILE A 45 6.63 9.68 -19.84
CA ILE A 45 7.04 9.67 -18.42
C ILE A 45 5.87 9.91 -17.46
N PRO A 46 4.98 10.93 -17.67
CA PRO A 46 3.84 11.13 -16.77
C PRO A 46 2.88 9.93 -16.75
N GLY A 47 2.72 9.23 -17.89
CA GLY A 47 1.90 8.02 -17.99
C GLY A 47 2.51 6.86 -17.22
N ILE A 48 3.84 6.68 -17.31
CA ILE A 48 4.58 5.68 -16.54
C ILE A 48 4.41 5.94 -15.03
N ILE A 49 4.60 7.18 -14.56
CA ILE A 49 4.41 7.52 -13.14
C ILE A 49 2.96 7.33 -12.69
N SER A 50 1.99 7.61 -13.55
CA SER A 50 0.57 7.36 -13.25
C SER A 50 0.28 5.87 -13.11
N GLY A 51 0.89 5.02 -13.95
CA GLY A 51 0.84 3.56 -13.81
C GLY A 51 1.45 3.08 -12.49
N MET A 52 2.61 3.61 -12.09
CA MET A 52 3.19 3.31 -10.76
C MET A 52 2.24 3.66 -9.61
N SER A 53 1.54 4.79 -9.72
CA SER A 53 0.57 5.22 -8.71
C SER A 53 -0.65 4.31 -8.68
N TYR A 54 -1.12 3.87 -9.84
CA TYR A 54 -2.23 2.94 -9.98
C TYR A 54 -1.91 1.59 -9.35
N ASP A 55 -0.77 0.99 -9.68
CA ASP A 55 -0.37 -0.30 -9.13
C ASP A 55 -0.17 -0.22 -7.61
N LEU A 56 0.36 0.89 -7.09
CA LEU A 56 0.46 1.11 -5.65
C LEU A 56 -0.92 1.19 -4.98
N SER A 57 -1.86 1.97 -5.53
CA SER A 57 -3.24 2.03 -4.99
C SER A 57 -3.91 0.67 -5.02
N GLN A 58 -3.75 -0.10 -6.11
CA GLN A 58 -4.27 -1.47 -6.22
C GLN A 58 -3.67 -2.39 -5.16
N ALA A 59 -2.36 -2.33 -4.95
CA ALA A 59 -1.69 -3.11 -3.91
C ALA A 59 -2.17 -2.76 -2.49
N ILE A 60 -2.52 -1.50 -2.25
CA ILE A 60 -3.05 -1.08 -0.95
C ILE A 60 -4.48 -1.59 -0.79
N ASP A 61 -5.33 -1.35 -1.78
CA ASP A 61 -6.74 -1.78 -1.79
C ASP A 61 -6.88 -3.27 -1.49
N GLY A 62 -6.09 -4.09 -2.18
CA GLY A 62 -6.14 -5.55 -2.08
C GLY A 62 -5.87 -6.11 -0.68
N ALA A 63 -5.22 -5.37 0.23
CA ALA A 63 -4.94 -5.86 1.58
C ALA A 63 -5.56 -5.04 2.71
N LEU A 64 -6.19 -3.88 2.43
CA LEU A 64 -6.70 -3.01 3.48
C LEU A 64 -7.75 -3.71 4.36
N GLN A 65 -8.66 -4.47 3.73
CA GLN A 65 -9.73 -5.19 4.41
C GLN A 65 -9.17 -6.29 5.30
N ASP A 66 -8.27 -7.10 4.75
CA ASP A 66 -7.64 -8.22 5.44
C ASP A 66 -6.83 -7.74 6.65
N ILE A 67 -6.07 -6.66 6.47
CA ILE A 67 -5.31 -6.03 7.54
C ILE A 67 -6.25 -5.46 8.60
N ALA A 68 -7.35 -4.80 8.21
CA ALA A 68 -8.33 -4.25 9.16
C ALA A 68 -8.99 -5.36 10.00
N LEU A 69 -9.31 -6.50 9.40
CA LEU A 69 -9.83 -7.68 10.09
C LEU A 69 -8.77 -8.30 11.02
N ALA A 70 -7.58 -8.57 10.49
CA ALA A 70 -6.49 -9.22 11.22
C ALA A 70 -6.02 -8.41 12.44
N SER A 71 -5.97 -7.08 12.28
CA SER A 71 -5.55 -6.13 13.32
C SER A 71 -6.65 -5.75 14.32
N GLY A 72 -7.89 -6.21 14.09
CA GLY A 72 -9.03 -5.96 14.99
C GLY A 72 -9.64 -4.56 14.85
N ASP A 73 -9.42 -3.88 13.73
CA ASP A 73 -10.10 -2.63 13.39
C ASP A 73 -11.52 -2.87 12.86
N LEU A 74 -11.75 -4.03 12.23
CA LEU A 74 -13.05 -4.51 11.77
C LEU A 74 -13.26 -5.97 12.18
N TRP A 75 -14.52 -6.40 12.17
CA TRP A 75 -14.97 -7.76 12.37
C TRP A 75 -15.73 -8.26 11.15
N HIS A 76 -15.70 -9.57 10.92
CA HIS A 76 -16.43 -10.20 9.82
C HIS A 76 -17.92 -10.34 10.16
N SER A 77 -18.78 -9.76 9.31
CA SER A 77 -20.24 -9.85 9.38
C SER A 77 -20.83 -10.33 8.06
N GLY A 78 -20.00 -11.00 7.25
CA GLY A 78 -20.20 -11.17 5.83
C GLY A 78 -20.49 -12.59 5.38
N SER A 79 -20.64 -12.73 4.08
CA SER A 79 -20.86 -13.97 3.34
C SER A 79 -19.57 -14.62 2.82
N TYR A 80 -18.45 -13.90 2.82
CA TYR A 80 -17.14 -14.43 2.44
C TYR A 80 -16.57 -15.36 3.53
N ASP A 81 -15.57 -16.19 3.18
CA ASP A 81 -14.91 -17.07 4.15
C ASP A 81 -13.76 -16.38 4.91
N PHE A 82 -13.96 -15.14 5.35
CA PHE A 82 -12.93 -14.34 6.03
C PHE A 82 -13.01 -14.45 7.55
N GLY A 83 -13.74 -15.44 8.08
CA GLY A 83 -13.93 -15.63 9.51
C GLY A 83 -12.65 -15.98 10.28
N THR A 84 -11.56 -16.34 9.61
CA THR A 84 -10.25 -16.65 10.19
C THR A 84 -9.43 -15.40 10.50
N TYR A 85 -9.51 -14.34 9.68
CA TYR A 85 -8.70 -13.12 9.85
C TYR A 85 -9.00 -12.39 11.17
N PRO A 86 -10.25 -12.13 11.59
CA PRO A 86 -10.53 -11.53 12.90
C PRO A 86 -10.11 -12.39 14.09
N ARG A 87 -9.81 -13.67 13.88
CA ARG A 87 -9.24 -14.57 14.89
C ARG A 87 -7.71 -14.59 14.88
N GLY A 88 -7.07 -13.89 13.95
CA GLY A 88 -5.62 -13.84 13.81
C GLY A 88 -5.04 -15.14 13.27
N ILE A 89 -5.78 -15.84 12.41
CA ILE A 89 -5.33 -17.05 11.73
C ILE A 89 -5.14 -16.68 10.27
N LEU A 90 -3.90 -16.45 9.84
CA LEU A 90 -3.55 -16.01 8.50
C LEU A 90 -2.96 -17.20 7.74
N LEU A 91 -3.84 -17.93 7.04
CA LEU A 91 -3.47 -19.17 6.38
C LEU A 91 -2.73 -18.90 5.07
N GLN A 92 -1.81 -19.79 4.75
CA GLN A 92 -1.19 -19.88 3.44
C GLN A 92 -2.08 -20.74 2.51
N GLU A 93 -3.33 -20.32 2.31
CA GLU A 93 -4.29 -21.02 1.45
C GLU A 93 -4.41 -20.26 0.10
N PRO A 94 -4.60 -20.98 -1.03
CA PRO A 94 -4.46 -20.41 -2.38
C PRO A 94 -5.58 -19.46 -2.82
N GLU A 95 -6.68 -19.34 -2.07
CA GLU A 95 -7.90 -18.72 -2.62
C GLU A 95 -7.98 -17.19 -2.41
N ASP A 96 -7.31 -16.62 -1.40
CA ASP A 96 -7.48 -15.20 -1.02
C ASP A 96 -6.18 -14.42 -0.75
N TRP A 97 -5.00 -14.99 -1.04
CA TRP A 97 -3.72 -14.29 -0.82
C TRP A 97 -2.79 -14.25 -2.04
N ASP A 98 -3.05 -15.10 -3.05
CA ASP A 98 -2.22 -15.19 -4.26
C ASP A 98 -2.33 -13.90 -5.11
N GLY A 99 -3.54 -13.33 -5.25
CA GLY A 99 -3.77 -12.10 -6.01
C GLY A 99 -3.15 -10.86 -5.35
N GLU A 100 -3.30 -10.77 -4.03
CA GLU A 100 -2.82 -9.71 -3.15
C GLU A 100 -1.29 -9.69 -3.18
N PHE A 101 -0.65 -10.83 -2.92
CA PHE A 101 0.80 -10.96 -3.00
C PHE A 101 1.34 -10.56 -4.38
N GLY A 102 0.67 -11.02 -5.45
CA GLY A 102 1.01 -10.65 -6.83
C GLY A 102 0.93 -9.14 -7.08
N SER A 103 -0.14 -8.50 -6.62
CA SER A 103 -0.33 -7.05 -6.76
C SER A 103 0.76 -6.23 -6.06
N PHE A 104 1.19 -6.66 -4.86
CA PHE A 104 2.24 -5.95 -4.11
C PHE A 104 3.59 -6.06 -4.83
N GLN A 105 3.91 -7.25 -5.33
CA GLN A 105 5.12 -7.49 -6.11
C GLN A 105 5.10 -6.72 -7.43
N GLN A 106 3.95 -6.66 -8.10
CA GLN A 106 3.75 -5.85 -9.30
C GLN A 106 3.99 -4.37 -9.02
N ALA A 107 3.38 -3.81 -7.97
CA ALA A 107 3.58 -2.41 -7.59
C ALA A 107 5.05 -2.07 -7.34
N ARG A 108 5.77 -2.93 -6.62
CA ARG A 108 7.22 -2.80 -6.43
C ARG A 108 7.95 -2.83 -7.77
N TRP A 109 7.70 -3.87 -8.57
CA TRP A 109 8.44 -4.11 -9.80
C TRP A 109 8.20 -3.00 -10.82
N VAL A 110 6.95 -2.56 -11.03
CA VAL A 110 6.61 -1.50 -11.98
C VAL A 110 7.24 -0.17 -11.56
N ALA A 111 7.25 0.15 -10.27
CA ALA A 111 7.89 1.37 -9.79
C ALA A 111 9.42 1.35 -9.98
N GLU A 112 10.08 0.25 -9.64
CA GLU A 112 11.53 0.11 -9.78
C GLU A 112 11.98 -0.02 -11.25
N ASP A 113 11.25 -0.79 -12.06
CA ASP A 113 11.51 -0.94 -13.50
C ASP A 113 11.21 0.34 -14.27
N GLY A 114 10.09 1.02 -13.97
CA GLY A 114 9.76 2.27 -14.62
C GLY A 114 10.82 3.36 -14.33
N LEU A 115 11.42 3.40 -13.14
CA LEU A 115 12.57 4.28 -12.88
C LEU A 115 13.79 3.89 -13.71
N ARG A 116 14.10 2.60 -13.87
CA ARG A 116 15.17 2.11 -14.76
C ARG A 116 14.90 2.49 -16.21
N ARG A 117 13.65 2.40 -16.67
CA ARG A 117 13.24 2.84 -18.01
C ARG A 117 13.41 4.34 -18.19
N ILE A 118 12.92 5.16 -17.25
CA ILE A 118 13.02 6.63 -17.33
C ILE A 118 14.50 7.07 -17.36
N ALA A 119 15.39 6.37 -16.67
CA ALA A 119 16.83 6.62 -16.73
C ALA A 119 17.43 6.34 -18.13
N GLY A 120 16.79 5.50 -18.95
CA GLY A 120 17.15 5.30 -20.36
C GLY A 120 16.52 6.32 -21.32
N ILE A 121 15.50 7.07 -20.87
CA ILE A 121 14.81 8.10 -21.67
C ILE A 121 15.44 9.48 -21.46
N LEU A 122 15.81 9.82 -20.23
CA LEU A 122 16.32 11.14 -19.86
C LEU A 122 17.84 11.16 -19.78
N GLU A 123 18.43 12.29 -20.17
CA GLU A 123 19.84 12.58 -19.87
C GLU A 123 20.07 12.65 -18.34
N PRO A 124 21.24 12.24 -17.82
CA PRO A 124 21.48 12.12 -16.38
C PRO A 124 21.15 13.38 -15.57
N ASP A 125 21.54 14.56 -16.06
CA ASP A 125 21.27 15.84 -15.39
C ASP A 125 19.78 16.21 -15.35
N ALA A 126 19.03 15.79 -16.36
CA ALA A 126 17.58 15.98 -16.42
C ALA A 126 16.86 15.01 -15.49
N PHE A 127 17.30 13.74 -15.45
CA PHE A 127 16.78 12.73 -14.54
C PHE A 127 16.88 13.18 -13.06
N GLU A 128 18.05 13.68 -12.64
CA GLU A 128 18.29 14.12 -11.27
C GLU A 128 17.55 15.41 -10.86
N ARG A 129 16.87 16.09 -11.79
CA ARG A 129 16.12 17.34 -11.54
C ARG A 129 14.67 17.25 -11.99
N ASN A 130 14.17 16.05 -12.25
CA ASN A 130 12.82 15.84 -12.75
C ASN A 130 11.84 15.50 -11.60
N ALA A 131 10.74 16.25 -11.51
CA ALA A 131 9.72 16.06 -10.47
C ALA A 131 8.97 14.72 -10.59
N ASP A 132 8.74 14.22 -11.81
CA ASP A 132 8.15 12.90 -12.05
C ASP A 132 9.08 11.77 -11.58
N VAL A 133 10.40 11.93 -11.76
CA VAL A 133 11.39 10.99 -11.22
C VAL A 133 11.37 11.00 -9.69
N ALA A 134 11.26 12.18 -9.06
CA ALA A 134 11.11 12.28 -7.61
C ALA A 134 9.84 11.54 -7.13
N ARG A 135 8.71 11.73 -7.82
CA ARG A 135 7.46 11.01 -7.51
C ARG A 135 7.59 9.51 -7.75
N GLY A 136 8.28 9.07 -8.80
CA GLY A 136 8.54 7.64 -9.05
C GLY A 136 9.34 7.00 -7.91
N TYR A 137 10.39 7.67 -7.41
CA TYR A 137 11.13 7.20 -6.24
C TYR A 137 10.27 7.15 -4.97
N LEU A 138 9.38 8.12 -4.77
CA LEU A 138 8.43 8.13 -3.65
C LEU A 138 7.50 6.91 -3.71
N LEU A 139 6.87 6.67 -4.86
CA LEU A 139 5.95 5.55 -5.07
C LEU A 139 6.65 4.20 -4.90
N ALA A 140 7.87 4.05 -5.43
CA ALA A 140 8.69 2.86 -5.24
C ALA A 140 9.05 2.62 -3.76
N GLY A 141 9.30 3.71 -3.02
CA GLY A 141 9.52 3.68 -1.58
C GLY A 141 8.30 3.18 -0.83
N PHE A 142 7.10 3.68 -1.15
CA PHE A 142 5.84 3.22 -0.54
C PHE A 142 5.49 1.78 -0.90
N ALA A 143 5.70 1.36 -2.15
CA ALA A 143 5.47 -0.03 -2.57
C ALA A 143 6.34 -1.02 -1.78
N ASN A 144 7.61 -0.68 -1.55
CA ASN A 144 8.50 -1.49 -0.71
C ASN A 144 8.13 -1.40 0.78
N ARG A 145 7.75 -0.21 1.29
CA ARG A 145 7.22 -0.10 2.67
C ARG A 145 6.06 -1.06 2.89
N TRP A 146 5.09 -1.07 1.97
CA TRP A 146 3.88 -1.91 2.07
C TRP A 146 4.23 -3.39 2.15
N LEU A 147 5.08 -3.90 1.24
CA LEU A 147 5.56 -5.29 1.28
C LEU A 147 6.22 -5.64 2.62
N GLY A 148 7.05 -4.75 3.15
CA GLY A 148 7.73 -4.96 4.42
C GLY A 148 6.79 -4.94 5.64
N GLU A 149 5.75 -4.09 5.62
CA GLU A 149 4.74 -4.00 6.69
C GLU A 149 3.83 -5.25 6.71
N VAL A 150 3.48 -5.79 5.54
CA VAL A 150 2.43 -6.81 5.42
C VAL A 150 2.97 -8.24 5.48
N GLN A 151 4.08 -8.52 4.79
CA GLN A 151 4.55 -9.89 4.57
C GLN A 151 5.50 -10.38 5.66
N CYS A 152 5.38 -11.64 6.12
CA CYS A 152 6.30 -12.29 7.07
C CYS A 152 7.73 -12.39 6.55
N SER A 153 7.83 -12.83 5.29
CA SER A 153 9.03 -12.92 4.48
C SER A 153 8.62 -12.68 3.03
N SER A 154 9.58 -12.48 2.15
CA SER A 154 9.28 -12.20 0.75
C SER A 154 10.28 -12.84 -0.20
N THR A 155 10.12 -12.55 -1.48
CA THR A 155 11.09 -12.84 -2.54
C THR A 155 11.18 -11.64 -3.47
N ILE A 156 12.33 -11.52 -4.14
CA ILE A 156 12.62 -10.46 -5.10
C ILE A 156 12.92 -11.13 -6.44
N ASP A 157 12.08 -10.84 -7.43
CA ASP A 157 12.30 -11.17 -8.85
C ASP A 157 12.58 -12.66 -9.09
N GLY A 158 11.80 -13.53 -8.43
CA GLY A 158 11.96 -14.99 -8.51
C GLY A 158 13.18 -15.52 -7.75
N GLY A 159 13.78 -14.72 -6.87
CA GLY A 159 14.90 -15.11 -6.02
C GLY A 159 14.52 -16.01 -4.84
N PRO A 160 15.49 -16.35 -3.97
CA PRO A 160 15.23 -17.10 -2.74
C PRO A 160 14.42 -16.27 -1.73
N GLU A 161 13.94 -16.94 -0.69
CA GLU A 161 13.26 -16.29 0.43
C GLU A 161 14.21 -15.29 1.11
N VAL A 162 13.73 -14.05 1.29
CA VAL A 162 14.43 -12.96 1.96
C VAL A 162 13.62 -12.48 3.17
N PRO A 163 14.29 -11.95 4.21
CA PRO A 163 13.57 -11.31 5.31
C PRO A 163 12.83 -10.08 4.79
N ARG A 164 11.63 -9.82 5.31
CA ARG A 164 10.83 -8.62 5.01
C ARG A 164 11.60 -7.29 5.13
N THR A 165 12.60 -7.24 6.02
CA THR A 165 13.44 -6.06 6.25
C THR A 165 14.26 -5.68 5.02
N GLU A 166 14.40 -6.59 4.05
CA GLU A 166 14.99 -6.25 2.76
C GLU A 166 14.19 -5.15 2.07
N HIS A 167 12.86 -5.21 2.06
CA HIS A 167 12.04 -4.15 1.48
C HIS A 167 12.23 -2.82 2.20
N PHE A 168 12.39 -2.82 3.52
CA PHE A 168 12.71 -1.62 4.29
C PHE A 168 14.06 -1.01 3.88
N ASN A 169 15.10 -1.82 3.67
CA ASN A 169 16.39 -1.32 3.17
C ASN A 169 16.27 -0.69 1.78
N ARG A 170 15.48 -1.31 0.89
CA ARG A 170 15.19 -0.76 -0.45
C ARG A 170 14.45 0.57 -0.34
N ALA A 171 13.39 0.61 0.46
CA ALA A 171 12.57 1.79 0.64
C ALA A 171 13.36 2.96 1.24
N ASP A 172 14.25 2.73 2.21
CA ASP A 172 15.13 3.80 2.75
C ASP A 172 15.98 4.46 1.66
N SER A 173 16.55 3.65 0.77
CA SER A 173 17.34 4.13 -0.37
C SER A 173 16.46 4.90 -1.37
N LEU A 174 15.28 4.39 -1.67
CA LEU A 174 14.33 5.00 -2.62
C LEU A 174 13.79 6.34 -2.09
N PHE A 175 13.37 6.41 -0.82
CA PHE A 175 12.94 7.67 -0.21
C PHE A 175 14.09 8.69 -0.12
N SER A 176 15.31 8.23 0.13
CA SER A 176 16.49 9.12 0.10
C SER A 176 16.74 9.71 -1.29
N ARG A 177 16.49 8.93 -2.35
CA ARG A 177 16.52 9.43 -3.74
C ARG A 177 15.37 10.39 -4.02
N ALA A 178 14.15 10.08 -3.57
CA ALA A 178 12.99 10.98 -3.69
C ALA A 178 13.25 12.35 -3.05
N ILE A 179 13.86 12.38 -1.85
CA ILE A 179 14.26 13.62 -1.16
C ILE A 179 15.30 14.39 -1.97
N SER A 180 16.34 13.71 -2.46
CA SER A 180 17.43 14.34 -3.23
C SER A 180 16.93 14.92 -4.55
N VAL A 181 16.24 14.13 -5.36
CA VAL A 181 15.73 14.54 -6.68
C VAL A 181 14.62 15.58 -6.51
N GLY A 182 13.71 15.35 -5.57
CA GLY A 182 12.62 16.28 -5.27
C GLY A 182 13.12 17.64 -4.77
N GLY A 183 14.17 17.66 -3.94
CA GLY A 183 14.82 18.90 -3.52
C GLY A 183 15.47 19.65 -4.69
N ALA A 184 16.09 18.94 -5.63
CA ALA A 184 16.69 19.53 -6.82
C ALA A 184 15.66 20.01 -7.85
N SER A 185 14.49 19.37 -7.91
CA SER A 185 13.39 19.72 -8.82
C SER A 185 12.36 20.69 -8.21
N GLY A 186 12.47 21.01 -6.92
CA GLY A 186 11.51 21.86 -6.20
C GLY A 186 10.18 21.18 -5.85
N ALA A 187 10.12 19.84 -5.86
CA ALA A 187 8.92 19.07 -5.54
C ALA A 187 8.74 18.89 -4.02
N ASN A 188 8.48 19.99 -3.31
CA ASN A 188 8.47 20.02 -1.84
C ASN A 188 7.51 19.01 -1.18
N ALA A 189 6.30 18.85 -1.72
CA ALA A 189 5.33 17.88 -1.18
C ALA A 189 5.83 16.42 -1.31
N ILE A 190 6.55 16.10 -2.38
CA ILE A 190 7.18 14.78 -2.57
C ILE A 190 8.31 14.58 -1.57
N VAL A 191 9.10 15.63 -1.32
CA VAL A 191 10.18 15.60 -0.32
C VAL A 191 9.60 15.37 1.08
N GLU A 192 8.54 16.07 1.45
CA GLU A 192 7.87 15.95 2.74
C GLU A 192 7.24 14.55 2.94
N ALA A 193 6.53 14.03 1.93
CA ALA A 193 6.02 12.66 1.94
C ALA A 193 7.15 11.62 2.07
N ALA A 194 8.28 11.84 1.39
CA ALA A 194 9.42 10.94 1.45
C ALA A 194 10.09 10.93 2.83
N TYR A 195 10.12 12.07 3.54
CA TYR A 195 10.54 12.09 4.94
C TYR A 195 9.59 11.28 5.81
N GLY A 196 8.27 11.40 5.63
CA GLY A 196 7.28 10.62 6.37
C GLY A 196 7.43 9.11 6.18
N GLY A 197 7.48 8.65 4.92
CA GLY A 197 7.71 7.24 4.60
C GLY A 197 9.04 6.72 5.15
N ARG A 198 10.14 7.46 4.98
CA ARG A 198 11.47 7.06 5.47
C ARG A 198 11.55 7.02 7.00
N ALA A 199 10.86 7.93 7.69
CA ALA A 199 10.78 7.91 9.14
C ALA A 199 10.19 6.60 9.66
N SER A 200 9.05 6.19 9.10
CA SER A 200 8.38 4.93 9.44
C SER A 200 9.32 3.74 9.24
N ILE A 201 9.99 3.66 8.09
CA ILE A 201 10.90 2.55 7.80
C ILE A 201 12.12 2.53 8.70
N ARG A 202 12.72 3.68 8.98
CA ARG A 202 13.85 3.78 9.89
C ARG A 202 13.45 3.37 11.30
N ALA A 203 12.26 3.72 11.76
CA ALA A 203 11.74 3.25 13.05
C ALA A 203 11.65 1.71 13.08
N TRP A 204 11.17 1.10 11.99
CA TRP A 204 11.03 -0.36 11.88
C TRP A 204 12.35 -1.10 11.75
N LEU A 205 13.37 -0.46 11.18
CA LEU A 205 14.75 -0.95 11.21
C LEU A 205 15.44 -0.72 12.57
N GLY A 206 14.73 -0.17 13.57
CA GLY A 206 15.24 0.14 14.90
C GLY A 206 16.04 1.44 14.99
N ASN A 207 16.14 2.22 13.91
CA ASN A 207 16.89 3.47 13.83
C ASN A 207 16.07 4.67 14.32
N TRP A 208 15.55 4.58 15.56
CA TRP A 208 14.61 5.54 16.15
C TRP A 208 15.10 7.01 16.17
N ALA A 209 16.39 7.23 16.40
CA ALA A 209 16.95 8.59 16.38
C ALA A 209 16.86 9.24 15.00
N GLN A 210 17.16 8.50 13.92
CA GLN A 210 17.03 9.00 12.55
C GLN A 210 15.57 9.10 12.12
N ALA A 211 14.74 8.15 12.54
CA ALA A 211 13.31 8.17 12.31
C ALA A 211 12.65 9.44 12.89
N ALA A 212 13.02 9.82 14.13
CA ALA A 212 12.50 11.03 14.76
C ALA A 212 12.94 12.32 14.07
N LEU A 213 14.15 12.36 13.49
CA LEU A 213 14.65 13.50 12.70
C LEU A 213 13.92 13.67 11.37
N ASP A 214 13.66 12.55 10.68
CA ASP A 214 12.89 12.55 9.44
C ASP A 214 11.42 12.93 9.71
N ALA A 215 10.80 12.34 10.72
CA ALA A 215 9.42 12.66 11.10
C ALA A 215 9.23 14.14 11.48
N GLN A 216 10.26 14.80 12.01
CA GLN A 216 10.22 16.23 12.31
C GLN A 216 10.16 17.12 11.05
N GLN A 217 10.52 16.61 9.87
CA GLN A 217 10.43 17.34 8.61
C GLN A 217 9.00 17.38 8.04
N VAL A 218 8.07 16.62 8.62
CA VAL A 218 6.68 16.55 8.19
C VAL A 218 5.82 17.46 9.04
N GLY A 219 5.10 18.39 8.39
CA GLY A 219 4.18 19.31 9.05
C GLY A 219 3.02 18.56 9.70
N ALA A 220 2.52 19.08 10.82
CA ALA A 220 1.45 18.43 11.58
C ALA A 220 0.13 18.25 10.78
N GLY A 221 -0.15 19.13 9.82
CA GLY A 221 -1.31 19.02 8.91
C GLY A 221 -0.98 18.49 7.51
N PHE A 222 0.22 17.93 7.30
CA PHE A 222 0.60 17.35 6.01
C PHE A 222 -0.05 15.99 5.79
N GLU A 223 -0.39 15.68 4.54
CA GLU A 223 -0.92 14.39 4.14
C GLU A 223 -0.48 14.07 2.70
N TYR A 224 -0.10 12.81 2.47
CA TYR A 224 0.09 12.22 1.15
C TYR A 224 -0.68 10.90 1.09
N VAL A 225 -1.40 10.68 0.00
CA VAL A 225 -2.40 9.60 -0.09
C VAL A 225 -2.14 8.66 -1.26
N ALA A 226 -2.62 7.43 -1.12
CA ALA A 226 -2.95 6.55 -2.24
C ALA A 226 -4.30 7.01 -2.81
N VAL A 227 -4.35 7.15 -4.13
CA VAL A 227 -5.47 7.77 -4.82
C VAL A 227 -6.49 6.71 -5.25
N PHE A 228 -7.77 6.99 -4.97
CA PHE A 228 -8.91 6.15 -5.31
C PHE A 228 -9.95 6.94 -6.11
N SER A 229 -10.67 6.26 -7.00
CA SER A 229 -11.67 6.88 -7.88
C SER A 229 -12.54 5.82 -8.59
N THR A 230 -13.82 6.13 -8.73
CA THR A 230 -14.87 5.42 -9.48
C THR A 230 -14.90 5.77 -10.97
N VAL A 231 -14.04 6.68 -11.42
CA VAL A 231 -13.86 6.95 -12.86
C VAL A 231 -13.32 5.70 -13.55
N SER A 232 -13.89 5.37 -14.71
CA SER A 232 -13.47 4.22 -15.51
C SER A 232 -11.96 4.21 -15.75
N GLY A 233 -11.31 3.10 -15.36
CA GLY A 233 -9.87 2.92 -15.48
C GLY A 233 -9.05 3.33 -14.24
N ALA A 234 -9.70 3.77 -13.16
CA ALA A 234 -9.08 3.98 -11.85
C ALA A 234 -9.32 2.78 -10.90
N ILE A 235 -8.80 2.87 -9.67
CA ILE A 235 -9.03 1.92 -8.59
C ILE A 235 -10.06 2.53 -7.63
N GLU A 236 -11.16 1.82 -7.39
CA GLU A 236 -12.17 2.19 -6.40
C GLU A 236 -11.72 1.75 -5.01
N ASN A 237 -12.10 2.49 -3.96
CA ASN A 237 -11.82 2.08 -2.59
C ASN A 237 -12.79 0.95 -2.20
N ASP A 238 -12.33 -0.29 -2.29
CA ASP A 238 -13.17 -1.48 -2.10
C ASP A 238 -13.52 -1.70 -0.63
N LEU A 239 -12.68 -1.23 0.30
CA LEU A 239 -13.01 -1.22 1.73
C LEU A 239 -14.36 -0.51 1.98
N VAL A 240 -14.63 0.61 1.30
CA VAL A 240 -15.92 1.31 1.40
C VAL A 240 -17.05 0.52 0.77
N PHE A 241 -16.81 -0.12 -0.36
CA PHE A 241 -17.82 -0.98 -0.99
C PHE A 241 -18.25 -2.09 -0.02
N GLU A 242 -17.28 -2.73 0.62
CA GLU A 242 -17.52 -3.86 1.50
C GLU A 242 -18.10 -3.45 2.86
N THR A 243 -17.68 -2.32 3.43
CA THR A 243 -18.27 -1.84 4.69
C THR A 243 -19.60 -1.11 4.47
N ASN A 244 -19.77 -0.27 3.45
CA ASN A 244 -20.91 0.66 3.38
C ASN A 244 -22.03 0.15 2.47
N ASN A 245 -21.72 -0.63 1.42
CA ASN A 245 -22.71 -1.09 0.46
C ASN A 245 -23.12 -2.55 0.74
N ARG A 246 -22.12 -3.44 0.86
CA ARG A 246 -22.31 -4.88 1.04
C ARG A 246 -22.54 -5.28 2.48
N ARG A 247 -21.92 -4.58 3.45
CA ARG A 247 -21.96 -4.90 4.90
C ARG A 247 -21.26 -6.22 5.24
N GLU A 248 -20.15 -6.52 4.55
CA GLU A 248 -19.34 -7.70 4.83
C GLU A 248 -18.51 -7.55 6.11
N PHE A 249 -18.12 -6.32 6.44
CA PHE A 249 -17.29 -6.04 7.62
C PHE A 249 -17.89 -4.93 8.47
N THR A 250 -17.70 -5.03 9.78
CA THR A 250 -18.35 -4.17 10.76
C THR A 250 -17.40 -3.73 11.88
N VAL A 251 -17.69 -2.59 12.48
CA VAL A 251 -17.03 -2.12 13.71
C VAL A 251 -17.52 -2.89 14.96
N PHE A 252 -18.65 -3.59 14.88
CA PHE A 252 -19.15 -4.41 15.98
C PHE A 252 -18.14 -5.51 16.37
N ASN A 253 -18.05 -5.83 17.67
CA ASN A 253 -17.13 -6.80 18.25
C ASN A 253 -15.63 -6.47 18.07
N THR A 254 -15.31 -5.19 17.83
CA THR A 254 -13.93 -4.68 17.79
C THR A 254 -13.59 -3.91 19.06
N ILE A 255 -12.33 -3.51 19.21
CA ILE A 255 -11.95 -2.64 20.33
C ILE A 255 -12.69 -1.29 20.31
N TRP A 256 -13.12 -0.86 19.12
CA TRP A 256 -13.73 0.45 18.86
C TRP A 256 -15.19 0.52 19.29
N GLU A 257 -15.90 -0.61 19.31
CA GLU A 257 -17.27 -0.69 19.83
C GLU A 257 -17.37 -0.17 21.27
N THR A 258 -16.35 -0.47 22.09
CA THR A 258 -16.33 -0.11 23.51
C THR A 258 -15.83 1.31 23.78
N GLN A 259 -15.34 2.00 22.75
CA GLN A 259 -14.83 3.36 22.87
C GLN A 259 -15.93 4.39 22.68
N PRO A 260 -15.77 5.61 23.23
CA PRO A 260 -16.70 6.70 22.95
C PRO A 260 -16.84 6.94 21.44
N GLN A 261 -18.09 6.99 20.95
CA GLN A 261 -18.42 7.23 19.54
C GLN A 261 -18.03 8.65 19.06
N ASP A 262 -17.61 9.53 19.97
CA ASP A 262 -17.27 10.92 19.70
C ASP A 262 -15.77 11.16 19.41
N ASP A 263 -14.93 10.11 19.39
CA ASP A 263 -13.55 10.26 18.90
C ASP A 263 -13.58 10.50 17.37
N PRO A 264 -13.22 11.71 16.89
CA PRO A 264 -13.34 12.07 15.49
C PRO A 264 -12.36 11.33 14.58
N ARG A 265 -11.39 10.60 15.15
CA ARG A 265 -10.43 9.78 14.39
C ARG A 265 -11.02 8.42 14.00
N VAL A 266 -12.00 7.94 14.78
CA VAL A 266 -12.63 6.63 14.61
C VAL A 266 -14.15 6.80 14.46
N PRO A 267 -14.63 7.55 13.44
CA PRO A 267 -16.07 7.80 13.29
C PRO A 267 -16.79 6.54 12.80
N TRP A 268 -17.88 6.15 13.48
CA TRP A 268 -18.75 5.04 13.08
C TRP A 268 -20.19 5.26 13.56
N GLU A 269 -21.15 4.54 12.99
CA GLU A 269 -22.57 4.62 13.37
C GLU A 269 -23.25 3.25 13.49
N ILE A 270 -24.39 3.23 14.19
CA ILE A 270 -25.30 2.08 14.29
C ILE A 270 -26.51 2.37 13.39
N PRO A 271 -26.50 1.94 12.12
CA PRO A 271 -27.63 2.12 11.24
C PRO A 271 -28.79 1.20 11.66
N LEU A 272 -30.00 1.74 11.59
CA LEU A 272 -31.24 1.02 11.95
C LEU A 272 -32.07 0.68 10.71
N ASP A 273 -32.78 -0.45 10.76
CA ASP A 273 -33.78 -0.82 9.78
C ASP A 273 -35.09 -0.03 9.95
N ASN A 274 -36.07 -0.29 9.05
CA ASN A 274 -37.38 0.35 9.10
C ASN A 274 -38.21 0.00 10.35
N ALA A 275 -37.83 -1.02 11.11
CA ALA A 275 -38.45 -1.42 12.36
C ALA A 275 -37.70 -0.87 13.59
N GLY A 276 -36.65 -0.07 13.39
CA GLY A 276 -35.82 0.50 14.44
C GLY A 276 -34.88 -0.52 15.10
N GLN A 277 -34.62 -1.67 14.45
CA GLN A 277 -33.63 -2.64 14.89
C GLN A 277 -32.28 -2.33 14.25
N VAL A 278 -31.19 -2.74 14.90
CA VAL A 278 -29.84 -2.64 14.33
C VAL A 278 -29.80 -3.42 13.02
N LEU A 279 -29.24 -2.81 11.96
CA LEU A 279 -29.03 -3.51 10.71
C LEU A 279 -28.14 -4.72 10.91
N LYS A 280 -28.38 -5.76 10.12
CA LYS A 280 -27.53 -6.95 10.09
C LYS A 280 -26.50 -6.87 8.98
N GLY A 281 -25.36 -7.51 9.22
CA GLY A 281 -24.36 -7.78 8.21
C GLY A 281 -24.90 -8.64 7.08
N GLN A 282 -24.06 -8.90 6.09
CA GLN A 282 -24.45 -9.69 4.93
C GLN A 282 -24.69 -11.18 5.27
N ASP A 283 -24.19 -11.65 6.41
CA ASP A 283 -24.52 -12.96 7.01
C ASP A 283 -25.98 -13.06 7.52
N GLY A 284 -26.67 -11.94 7.72
CA GLY A 284 -28.03 -11.88 8.28
C GLY A 284 -28.14 -12.08 9.79
N GLU A 285 -27.02 -12.22 10.51
CA GLU A 285 -26.99 -12.54 11.95
C GLU A 285 -26.22 -11.49 12.78
N THR A 286 -25.06 -11.05 12.31
CA THR A 286 -24.15 -10.15 13.04
C THR A 286 -24.67 -8.71 13.01
N ASP A 287 -24.61 -7.99 14.14
CA ASP A 287 -24.94 -6.57 14.20
C ASP A 287 -23.97 -5.77 13.32
N PHE A 288 -24.50 -4.86 12.51
CA PHE A 288 -23.72 -4.08 11.58
C PHE A 288 -23.59 -2.64 12.04
N TYR A 289 -22.39 -2.29 12.49
CA TYR A 289 -21.91 -0.93 12.75
C TYR A 289 -21.05 -0.47 11.57
N ARG A 290 -21.41 0.67 10.97
CA ARG A 290 -20.79 1.20 9.76
C ARG A 290 -19.62 2.12 10.10
N GLN A 291 -18.46 1.91 9.49
CA GLN A 291 -17.36 2.88 9.55
C GLN A 291 -17.71 4.15 8.76
N LEU A 292 -17.30 5.31 9.25
CA LEU A 292 -17.55 6.62 8.63
C LEU A 292 -16.25 7.39 8.32
N LYS A 293 -15.10 6.71 8.36
CA LYS A 293 -13.81 7.33 7.97
C LYS A 293 -13.75 7.53 6.47
N TYR A 294 -14.22 6.54 5.72
CA TYR A 294 -14.33 6.59 4.26
C TYR A 294 -15.80 6.47 3.86
N LEU A 295 -16.34 7.51 3.23
CA LEU A 295 -17.78 7.65 2.98
C LEU A 295 -18.22 7.15 1.61
N ASP A 296 -17.32 7.20 0.63
CA ASP A 296 -17.55 6.77 -0.75
C ASP A 296 -16.30 6.11 -1.34
N GLN A 297 -16.46 5.43 -2.48
CA GLN A 297 -15.40 4.67 -3.13
C GLN A 297 -14.35 5.57 -3.83
N ASP A 298 -14.53 6.90 -3.83
CA ASP A 298 -13.51 7.87 -4.27
C ASP A 298 -12.63 8.33 -3.10
N ALA A 299 -12.85 7.82 -1.88
CA ALA A 299 -12.13 8.25 -0.69
C ALA A 299 -10.68 7.73 -0.70
N ASP A 300 -9.73 8.66 -0.70
CA ASP A 300 -8.30 8.37 -0.68
C ASP A 300 -7.84 7.80 0.67
N VAL A 301 -6.82 6.93 0.64
CA VAL A 301 -6.23 6.34 1.85
C VAL A 301 -4.86 6.97 2.10
N PRO A 302 -4.60 7.56 3.28
CA PRO A 302 -3.30 8.14 3.56
C PRO A 302 -2.17 7.10 3.40
N LEU A 303 -1.04 7.52 2.89
CA LEU A 303 0.23 6.77 2.84
C LEU A 303 1.21 7.26 3.91
N THR A 304 1.14 8.56 4.21
CA THR A 304 1.77 9.17 5.38
C THR A 304 1.12 10.50 5.71
N HIS A 305 1.09 10.88 6.98
CA HIS A 305 0.53 12.15 7.42
C HIS A 305 1.18 12.68 8.70
N GLY A 306 1.00 13.97 8.97
CA GLY A 306 1.59 14.67 10.11
C GLY A 306 1.28 14.05 11.47
N PRO A 307 0.02 13.70 11.78
CA PRO A 307 -0.32 13.03 13.02
C PRO A 307 0.38 11.67 13.21
N GLU A 308 0.55 10.86 12.15
CA GLU A 308 1.37 9.63 12.19
C GLU A 308 2.79 9.94 12.67
N MET A 309 3.40 11.01 12.12
CA MET A 309 4.77 11.41 12.42
C MET A 309 4.93 11.95 13.86
N LEU A 310 3.93 12.63 14.38
CA LEU A 310 3.90 13.05 15.79
C LEU A 310 3.85 11.83 16.72
N ILE A 311 2.99 10.85 16.43
CA ILE A 311 2.89 9.62 17.21
C ILE A 311 4.17 8.77 17.10
N LEU A 312 4.80 8.70 15.92
CA LEU A 312 6.09 8.02 15.74
C LEU A 312 7.18 8.64 16.61
N ARG A 313 7.25 9.98 16.66
CA ARG A 313 8.18 10.70 17.56
C ARG A 313 7.82 10.49 19.03
N ALA A 314 6.54 10.38 19.36
CA ALA A 314 6.07 10.08 20.70
C ALA A 314 6.55 8.69 21.16
N GLU A 315 6.52 7.70 20.26
CA GLU A 315 7.09 6.39 20.52
C GLU A 315 8.60 6.44 20.72
N ALA A 316 9.33 7.14 19.85
CA ALA A 316 10.78 7.31 20.00
C ALA A 316 11.11 7.91 21.38
N ALA A 317 10.38 8.93 21.80
CA ALA A 317 10.54 9.54 23.12
C ALA A 317 10.24 8.56 24.28
N LEU A 318 9.21 7.72 24.14
CA LEU A 318 8.88 6.72 25.15
C LEU A 318 9.95 5.64 25.27
N ARG A 319 10.53 5.21 24.15
CA ARG A 319 11.66 4.27 24.10
C ARG A 319 12.90 4.81 24.81
N ASP A 320 13.10 6.13 24.76
CA ASP A 320 14.14 6.84 25.53
C ASP A 320 13.75 7.10 27.00
N GLY A 321 12.58 6.61 27.44
CA GLY A 321 12.07 6.78 28.81
C GLY A 321 11.45 8.14 29.12
N SER A 322 11.28 9.01 28.11
CA SER A 322 10.76 10.37 28.29
C SER A 322 9.24 10.43 28.15
N VAL A 323 8.53 10.11 29.24
CA VAL A 323 7.06 10.10 29.29
C VAL A 323 6.47 11.50 29.00
N GLY A 324 7.00 12.57 29.61
CA GLY A 324 6.51 13.93 29.35
C GLY A 324 6.68 14.38 27.89
N GLN A 325 7.76 13.97 27.21
CA GLN A 325 7.94 14.28 25.79
C GLN A 325 6.97 13.48 24.91
N MET A 326 6.76 12.20 25.22
CA MET A 326 5.74 11.37 24.56
C MET A 326 4.35 12.01 24.71
N THR A 327 3.95 12.38 25.92
CA THR A 327 2.64 13.01 26.17
C THR A 327 2.50 14.34 25.44
N GLY A 328 3.55 15.17 25.41
CA GLY A 328 3.55 16.42 24.66
C GLY A 328 3.37 16.25 23.16
N LEU A 329 3.90 15.18 22.57
CA LEU A 329 3.74 14.87 21.14
C LEU A 329 2.37 14.26 20.83
N ILE A 330 1.85 13.39 21.69
CA ILE A 330 0.46 12.89 21.58
C ILE A 330 -0.53 14.05 21.67
N ASN A 331 -0.34 15.00 22.60
CA ASN A 331 -1.24 16.14 22.73
C ASN A 331 -1.18 17.08 21.51
N GLN A 332 -0.04 17.16 20.81
CA GLN A 332 0.03 17.84 19.51
C GLN A 332 -0.78 17.10 18.45
N ALA A 333 -0.67 15.77 18.37
CA ALA A 333 -1.45 14.97 17.42
C ALA A 333 -2.95 15.08 17.69
N ARG A 334 -3.36 14.99 18.97
CA ARG A 334 -4.76 15.15 19.40
C ARG A 334 -5.34 16.52 19.04
N ALA A 335 -4.54 17.58 19.10
CA ALA A 335 -4.97 18.92 18.74
C ALA A 335 -5.35 19.07 17.25
N GLU A 336 -4.70 18.32 16.34
CA GLU A 336 -5.06 18.29 14.92
C GLU A 336 -6.48 17.75 14.68
N TYR A 337 -6.99 16.94 15.62
CA TYR A 337 -8.35 16.41 15.61
C TYR A 337 -9.31 17.15 16.56
N GLY A 338 -8.88 18.27 17.14
CA GLY A 338 -9.70 19.03 18.10
C GLY A 338 -9.98 18.32 19.43
N LEU A 339 -9.19 17.30 19.77
CA LEU A 339 -9.33 16.55 21.01
C LEU A 339 -8.62 17.24 22.19
N ASP A 340 -9.21 17.14 23.37
CA ASP A 340 -8.61 17.64 24.62
C ASP A 340 -7.29 16.90 24.93
N PRO A 341 -6.31 17.58 25.56
CA PRO A 341 -5.05 16.95 25.93
C PRO A 341 -5.24 15.87 27.00
N ILE A 342 -4.48 14.79 26.90
CA ILE A 342 -4.38 13.77 27.95
C ILE A 342 -3.41 14.21 29.06
N ALA A 343 -3.61 13.65 30.25
CA ALA A 343 -2.67 13.76 31.36
C ALA A 343 -1.43 12.88 31.12
N GLU A 344 -0.29 13.31 31.65
CA GLU A 344 0.95 12.53 31.61
C GLU A 344 0.80 11.22 32.43
N PRO A 345 1.06 10.04 31.83
CA PRO A 345 1.08 8.78 32.57
C PRO A 345 2.14 8.77 33.67
N ALA A 346 1.90 8.04 34.77
CA ALA A 346 2.81 8.04 35.91
C ALA A 346 4.13 7.30 35.67
N THR A 347 4.13 6.29 34.80
CA THR A 347 5.29 5.45 34.51
C THR A 347 5.40 5.13 33.02
N VAL A 348 6.59 4.71 32.58
CA VAL A 348 6.81 4.19 31.22
C VAL A 348 5.89 3.00 30.92
N ALA A 349 5.63 2.13 31.89
CA ALA A 349 4.75 0.99 31.72
C ALA A 349 3.29 1.43 31.48
N ASP A 350 2.82 2.45 32.20
CA ASP A 350 1.47 3.00 32.04
C ASP A 350 1.33 3.81 30.73
N ALA A 351 2.44 4.30 30.19
CA ALA A 351 2.47 5.07 28.94
C ALA A 351 2.32 4.21 27.68
N TRP A 352 2.78 2.95 27.69
CA TRP A 352 2.68 2.07 26.51
C TRP A 352 1.24 1.82 26.04
N PRO A 353 0.28 1.45 26.91
CA PRO A 353 -1.13 1.33 26.51
C PRO A 353 -1.70 2.61 25.91
N VAL A 354 -1.33 3.78 26.45
CA VAL A 354 -1.77 5.09 25.93
C VAL A 354 -1.22 5.31 24.51
N LEU A 355 0.07 5.09 24.30
CA LEU A 355 0.69 5.22 22.98
C LEU A 355 0.06 4.27 21.96
N ARG A 356 -0.17 3.00 22.33
CA ARG A 356 -0.79 2.01 21.45
C ARG A 356 -2.20 2.42 21.02
N PHE A 357 -3.02 2.87 21.96
CA PHE A 357 -4.36 3.37 21.67
C PHE A 357 -4.34 4.59 20.74
N GLU A 358 -3.52 5.59 21.07
CA GLU A 358 -3.43 6.82 20.28
C GLU A 358 -2.92 6.55 18.87
N ARG A 359 -1.97 5.63 18.70
CA ARG A 359 -1.47 5.20 17.39
C ARG A 359 -2.54 4.44 16.60
N ALA A 360 -3.24 3.50 17.23
CA ALA A 360 -4.32 2.75 16.58
C ALA A 360 -5.46 3.67 16.12
N ALA A 361 -5.82 4.67 16.94
CA ALA A 361 -6.89 5.61 16.58
C ALA A 361 -6.48 6.54 15.44
N VAL A 362 -5.24 7.08 15.49
CA VAL A 362 -4.71 7.95 14.43
C VAL A 362 -4.62 7.22 13.08
N LEU A 363 -4.32 5.92 13.09
CA LEU A 363 -4.09 5.11 11.89
C LEU A 363 -5.24 4.15 11.55
N TRP A 364 -6.41 4.36 12.16
CA TRP A 364 -7.55 3.45 12.02
C TRP A 364 -7.92 3.23 10.55
N LEU A 365 -8.04 1.98 10.10
CA LEU A 365 -8.34 1.61 8.70
C LEU A 365 -7.31 2.06 7.65
N GLU A 366 -6.10 2.45 8.04
CA GLU A 366 -5.03 2.82 7.09
C GLU A 366 -4.05 1.67 6.83
N GLY A 367 -4.26 0.49 7.40
CA GLY A 367 -3.41 -0.69 7.13
C GLY A 367 -2.09 -0.75 7.91
N ARG A 368 -1.86 0.11 8.91
CA ARG A 368 -0.59 0.14 9.69
C ARG A 368 -0.61 -0.77 10.91
N ARG A 369 -1.80 -1.00 11.49
CA ARG A 369 -1.94 -1.59 12.83
C ARG A 369 -1.40 -3.01 12.93
N LEU A 370 -1.62 -3.85 11.90
CA LEU A 370 -1.11 -5.23 11.89
C LEU A 370 0.42 -5.26 12.01
N TRP A 371 1.10 -4.37 11.31
CA TRP A 371 2.53 -4.22 11.44
C TRP A 371 2.93 -3.76 12.84
N ASP A 372 2.27 -2.75 13.43
CA ASP A 372 2.56 -2.32 14.80
C ASP A 372 2.41 -3.45 15.82
N LEU A 373 1.38 -4.28 15.67
CA LEU A 373 1.19 -5.49 16.47
C LEU A 373 2.39 -6.45 16.32
N HIS A 374 2.86 -6.68 15.10
CA HIS A 374 4.00 -7.55 14.81
C HIS A 374 5.27 -7.11 15.55
N ARG A 375 5.68 -5.85 15.38
CA ARG A 375 6.93 -5.34 15.98
C ARG A 375 6.84 -5.21 17.50
N TRP A 376 5.68 -4.84 18.04
CA TRP A 376 5.49 -4.80 19.49
C TRP A 376 5.51 -6.19 20.11
N GLU A 377 4.90 -7.19 19.44
CA GLU A 377 4.97 -8.59 19.87
C GLU A 377 6.40 -9.12 19.86
N ALA A 378 7.16 -8.86 18.79
CA ALA A 378 8.55 -9.28 18.65
C ALA A 378 9.46 -8.70 19.74
N GLU A 379 9.16 -7.49 20.23
CA GLU A 379 9.89 -6.84 21.33
C GLU A 379 9.49 -7.38 22.71
N GLY A 380 8.20 -7.68 22.92
CA GLY A 380 7.69 -8.27 24.15
C GLY A 380 7.54 -7.30 25.32
N GLY A 381 7.36 -7.84 26.52
CA GLY A 381 7.27 -7.06 27.76
C GLY A 381 6.08 -6.08 27.80
N ALA A 382 6.32 -4.87 28.30
CA ALA A 382 5.29 -3.82 28.37
C ALA A 382 4.95 -3.20 26.99
N VAL A 383 5.81 -3.42 26.00
CA VAL A 383 5.68 -2.90 24.63
C VAL A 383 4.64 -3.70 23.85
N ALA A 384 4.65 -5.02 24.01
CA ALA A 384 3.70 -5.91 23.36
C ALA A 384 2.25 -5.53 23.63
N ASP A 385 1.44 -5.51 22.58
CA ASP A 385 0.00 -5.40 22.71
C ASP A 385 -0.56 -6.78 23.11
N PRO A 386 -1.36 -6.89 24.18
CA PRO A 386 -2.02 -8.16 24.52
C PRO A 386 -2.89 -8.72 23.40
N PHE A 387 -3.41 -7.87 22.50
CA PHE A 387 -4.21 -8.29 21.36
C PHE A 387 -3.46 -9.25 20.43
N SER A 388 -2.14 -9.08 20.21
CA SER A 388 -1.39 -9.94 19.28
C SER A 388 -1.05 -11.32 19.82
N GLN A 389 -1.23 -11.58 21.12
CA GLN A 389 -0.80 -12.84 21.72
C GLN A 389 -1.50 -14.05 21.11
N GLY A 390 -0.71 -14.94 20.49
CA GLY A 390 -1.21 -16.17 19.89
C GLY A 390 -1.95 -15.95 18.56
N ARG A 391 -1.69 -14.82 17.90
CA ARG A 391 -2.24 -14.47 16.59
C ARG A 391 -1.11 -14.32 15.58
N ASP A 392 -1.39 -14.61 14.33
CA ASP A 392 -0.52 -14.23 13.24
C ASP A 392 -0.57 -12.70 13.06
N THR A 393 0.60 -12.09 12.94
CA THR A 393 0.77 -10.63 12.80
C THR A 393 1.35 -10.24 11.45
N CYS A 394 1.34 -11.15 10.49
CA CYS A 394 1.77 -10.94 9.12
C CYS A 394 1.29 -12.03 8.20
N PHE A 395 1.27 -11.75 6.90
CA PHE A 395 0.85 -12.70 5.90
C PHE A 395 2.04 -13.45 5.29
N PRO A 396 1.92 -14.75 4.99
CA PRO A 396 3.01 -15.55 4.42
C PRO A 396 3.31 -15.17 2.96
N ILE A 397 4.36 -15.74 2.38
CA ILE A 397 4.49 -15.79 0.91
C ILE A 397 3.34 -16.63 0.36
N SER A 398 2.74 -16.19 -0.74
CA SER A 398 1.59 -16.86 -1.35
C SER A 398 1.92 -18.29 -1.79
N ASP A 399 0.90 -19.15 -1.84
CA ASP A 399 1.11 -20.55 -2.19
C ASP A 399 1.43 -20.70 -3.68
N GLU A 400 0.84 -19.87 -4.55
CA GLU A 400 1.21 -19.80 -5.96
C GLU A 400 2.70 -19.51 -6.13
N GLU A 401 3.23 -18.46 -5.48
CA GLU A 401 4.65 -18.09 -5.60
C GLU A 401 5.56 -19.24 -5.13
N ARG A 402 5.23 -19.92 -4.02
CA ARG A 402 6.00 -21.09 -3.56
C ARG A 402 5.96 -22.26 -4.54
N ARG A 403 4.85 -22.47 -5.24
CA ARG A 403 4.70 -23.54 -6.24
C ARG A 403 5.49 -23.26 -7.51
N VAL A 404 5.56 -22.00 -7.94
CA VAL A 404 6.19 -21.63 -9.23
C VAL A 404 7.65 -21.19 -9.10
N ASN A 405 8.07 -20.69 -7.94
CA ASN A 405 9.44 -20.24 -7.71
C ASN A 405 10.29 -21.38 -7.12
N PRO A 406 11.24 -21.95 -7.90
CA PRO A 406 12.05 -23.08 -7.44
C PRO A 406 12.99 -22.73 -6.27
N ASN A 407 13.18 -21.44 -5.98
CA ASN A 407 14.06 -20.97 -4.91
C ASN A 407 13.36 -20.87 -3.53
N LEU A 408 12.06 -21.20 -3.45
CA LEU A 408 11.25 -21.18 -2.21
C LEU A 408 10.90 -22.57 -1.67
N SER A 409 11.61 -23.60 -2.14
CA SER A 409 11.37 -25.01 -1.85
C SER A 409 11.90 -25.51 -0.51
#